data_AF-A0A358D5J9-F1
#
_entry.id   AF-A0A358D5J9-F1
#
_cell.length_a   1.000
_cell.length_b   1.000
_cell.length_c   1.000
_cell.angle_alpha   90.00
_cell.angle_beta   90.00
_cell.angle_gamma   90.00
#
_symmetry.space_group_name_H-M   'P 1'
#
loop_
_entity.id
_entity.type
_entity.pdbx_description
1 polymer ?
#
loop_
_entity_poly.entity_id
_entity_poly.type
_entity_poly.pdbx_seq_one_letter_code
_entity_poly.pdbx_strand_id
1 'polypeptide(L)' 'APALTAAFDQVEASDPVVAGFGQVGANAVPMPSIPEMGSVWQYWGVTEAAIINGGDAPALWTQMAADVQAAIE' A
#
# COMPACT_ATOMS: atom_id res chain seq x y z
N ALA A 1 -3.22 -11.00 -9.93
CA ALA A 1 -3.55 -12.44 -9.85
C ALA A 1 -2.51 -13.16 -9.00
N PRO A 2 -2.86 -14.23 -8.27
CA PRO A 2 -1.95 -14.92 -7.36
C PRO A 2 -0.76 -15.56 -8.09
N ALA A 3 0.34 -15.78 -7.35
CA ALA A 3 1.60 -16.25 -7.91
C ALA A 3 1.52 -17.64 -8.56
N LEU A 4 0.68 -18.54 -8.04
CA LEU A 4 0.44 -19.88 -8.60
C LEU A 4 -1.01 -19.99 -9.07
N THR A 5 -1.25 -19.75 -10.36
CA THR A 5 -2.60 -19.77 -10.94
C THR A 5 -3.26 -21.13 -10.88
N ALA A 6 -2.53 -22.22 -11.08
CA ALA A 6 -3.08 -23.57 -11.04
C ALA A 6 -3.73 -23.93 -9.69
N ALA A 7 -3.19 -23.43 -8.57
CA ALA A 7 -3.78 -23.63 -7.25
C ALA A 7 -4.99 -22.71 -7.03
N PHE A 8 -4.95 -21.50 -7.57
CA PHE A 8 -6.06 -20.55 -7.51
C PHE A 8 -7.29 -21.09 -8.25
N ASP A 9 -7.12 -21.55 -9.49
CA ASP A 9 -8.20 -22.09 -10.33
C ASP A 9 -8.89 -23.30 -9.69
N GLN A 10 -8.18 -24.06 -8.85
CA GLN A 10 -8.73 -25.23 -8.14
C GLN A 10 -9.67 -24.85 -6.99
N VAL A 11 -9.47 -23.69 -6.36
CA VAL A 11 -10.11 -23.38 -5.07
C VAL A 11 -10.96 -22.11 -5.09
N GLU A 12 -10.78 -21.22 -6.08
CA GLU A 12 -11.49 -19.94 -6.18
C GLU A 12 -13.02 -20.11 -6.16
N ALA A 13 -13.54 -21.19 -6.74
CA ALA A 13 -14.98 -21.44 -6.80
C ALA A 13 -15.56 -21.87 -5.43
N SER A 14 -14.73 -22.39 -4.53
CA SER A 14 -15.14 -22.95 -3.24
C SER A 14 -14.70 -22.13 -2.03
N ASP A 15 -13.73 -21.23 -2.20
CA ASP A 15 -13.20 -20.37 -1.15
C ASP A 15 -13.45 -18.88 -1.49
N PRO A 16 -14.43 -18.24 -0.83
CA PRO A 16 -14.75 -16.84 -1.10
C PRO A 16 -13.63 -15.87 -0.70
N VAL A 17 -12.73 -16.25 0.21
CA VAL A 17 -11.55 -15.44 0.57
C VAL A 17 -10.56 -15.46 -0.58
N VAL A 18 -10.25 -16.64 -1.12
CA VAL A 18 -9.36 -16.76 -2.28
C VAL A 18 -9.92 -16.01 -3.48
N ALA A 19 -11.21 -16.19 -3.79
CA ALA A 19 -11.88 -15.47 -4.86
C ALA A 19 -11.75 -13.93 -4.70
N GLY A 20 -12.00 -13.42 -3.49
CA GLY A 20 -11.87 -12.00 -3.17
C GLY A 20 -10.46 -11.47 -3.40
N PHE A 21 -9.44 -12.17 -2.89
CA PHE A 21 -8.03 -11.79 -3.11
C PHE A 21 -7.61 -11.87 -4.58
N GLY A 22 -8.14 -12.86 -5.33
CA GLY A 22 -7.93 -12.97 -6.76
C GLY A 22 -8.46 -11.75 -7.52
N GLN A 23 -9.68 -11.32 -7.19
CA GLN A 23 -10.33 -10.16 -7.80
C GLN A 23 -9.58 -8.86 -7.51
N VAL A 24 -9.27 -8.55 -6.25
CA VAL A 24 -8.56 -7.30 -5.91
C VAL A 24 -7.11 -7.31 -6.39
N GLY A 25 -6.47 -8.48 -6.34
CA GLY A 25 -5.09 -8.67 -6.79
C GLY A 25 -4.91 -8.54 -8.30
N ALA A 26 -5.98 -8.52 -9.10
CA ALA A 26 -5.90 -8.26 -10.54
C ALA A 26 -5.47 -6.83 -10.86
N ASN A 27 -5.80 -5.88 -9.99
CA ASN A 27 -5.48 -4.45 -10.16
C ASN A 27 -4.43 -3.96 -9.14
N ALA A 28 -3.94 -4.84 -8.27
CA ALA A 28 -2.93 -4.48 -7.29
C ALA A 28 -1.59 -4.19 -7.98
N VAL A 29 -0.89 -3.18 -7.48
CA VAL A 29 0.47 -2.85 -7.91
C VAL A 29 1.47 -3.36 -6.86
N PRO A 30 2.53 -4.09 -7.26
CA PRO A 30 3.58 -4.47 -6.33
C PRO A 30 4.21 -3.22 -5.72
N MET A 31 4.39 -3.24 -4.39
CA MET A 31 5.14 -2.18 -3.71
C MET A 31 6.61 -2.19 -4.20
N PRO A 32 7.26 -1.03 -4.34
CA PRO A 32 8.69 -0.98 -4.68
C PRO A 32 9.53 -1.75 -3.65
N SER A 33 10.57 -2.45 -4.10
CA SER A 33 11.45 -3.25 -3.23
C SER A 33 12.80 -2.57 -2.94
N ILE A 34 12.84 -1.24 -3.00
CA ILE A 34 14.04 -0.43 -2.82
C ILE A 34 14.22 -0.03 -1.34
N PRO A 35 15.46 0.17 -0.83
CA PRO A 35 15.70 0.56 0.56
C PRO A 35 14.92 1.82 1.01
N GLU A 36 14.75 2.77 0.11
CA GLU A 36 14.11 4.07 0.33
C GLU A 36 12.63 3.96 0.75
N MET A 37 11.97 2.82 0.47
CA MET A 37 10.59 2.59 0.89
C MET A 37 10.41 2.63 2.42
N GLY A 38 11.46 2.38 3.21
CA GLY A 38 11.41 2.53 4.66
C GLY A 38 11.03 3.96 5.09
N SER A 39 11.60 4.97 4.43
CA SER A 39 11.30 6.38 4.68
C SER A 39 9.85 6.70 4.30
N VAL A 40 9.39 6.21 3.15
CA VAL A 40 8.01 6.39 2.69
C VAL A 40 7.01 5.91 3.76
N TRP A 41 7.19 4.70 4.30
CA TRP A 41 6.27 4.15 5.31
C TRP A 41 6.26 4.94 6.61
N GLN A 42 7.43 5.39 7.06
CA GLN A 42 7.55 6.16 8.30
C GLN A 42 6.76 7.47 8.23
N TYR A 43 7.03 8.30 7.21
CA TYR A 43 6.40 9.61 7.08
C TYR A 43 4.91 9.48 6.77
N TRP A 44 4.52 8.52 5.94
CA TRP A 44 3.11 8.25 5.65
C TRP A 44 2.34 7.93 6.93
N GLY A 45 2.81 6.98 7.75
CA GLY A 45 2.09 6.57 8.96
C GLY A 45 1.90 7.70 9.98
N VAL A 46 2.90 8.56 10.18
CA VAL A 46 2.78 9.74 11.07
C VAL A 46 1.80 10.76 10.50
N THR A 47 1.80 10.95 9.18
CA THR A 47 0.92 11.89 8.48
C THR A 47 -0.55 11.44 8.59
N GLU A 48 -0.83 10.16 8.38
CA GLU A 48 -2.19 9.60 8.57
C GLU A 48 -2.67 9.79 10.00
N ALA A 49 -1.81 9.51 11.00
CA ALA A 49 -2.16 9.73 12.39
C ALA A 49 -2.50 11.20 12.68
N ALA A 50 -1.73 12.14 12.12
CA ALA A 50 -2.00 13.57 12.27
C ALA A 50 -3.33 13.99 11.61
N ILE A 51 -3.64 13.45 10.44
CA ILE A 51 -4.91 13.69 9.74
C ILE A 51 -6.10 13.14 10.53
N ILE A 52 -6.00 11.91 11.04
CA ILE A 52 -7.03 11.29 11.89
C ILE A 52 -7.28 12.14 13.14
N ASN A 53 -6.23 12.78 13.68
CA ASN A 53 -6.32 13.67 14.83
C ASN A 53 -6.81 15.10 14.49
N GLY A 54 -7.33 15.33 13.27
CA GLY A 54 -7.97 16.58 12.86
C GLY A 54 -7.04 17.60 12.19
N GLY A 55 -5.84 17.18 11.78
CA GLY A 55 -4.94 18.02 11.00
C GLY A 55 -5.45 18.27 9.57
N ASP A 56 -4.97 19.35 8.94
CA ASP A 56 -5.33 19.70 7.56
C ASP A 56 -4.68 18.73 6.56
N ALA A 57 -5.48 17.86 5.95
CA ALA A 57 -4.98 16.77 5.12
C ALA A 57 -4.15 17.23 3.90
N PRO A 58 -4.59 18.20 3.06
CA PRO A 58 -3.78 18.67 1.94
C PRO A 58 -2.41 19.22 2.35
N ALA A 59 -2.33 20.02 3.42
CA ALA A 59 -1.07 20.54 3.91
C ALA A 59 -0.17 19.41 4.45
N LEU A 60 -0.72 18.49 5.23
CA LEU A 60 0.02 17.38 5.82
C LEU A 60 0.55 16.41 4.75
N TRP A 61 -0.22 16.12 3.70
CA TRP A 61 0.27 15.31 2.58
C TRP A 61 1.37 15.98 1.78
N THR A 62 1.27 17.30 1.58
CA THR A 62 2.32 18.07 0.90
C THR A 62 3.62 18.05 1.71
N GLN A 63 3.51 18.21 3.04
CA GLN A 63 4.67 18.13 3.93
C GLN A 63 5.29 16.73 3.93
N MET A 64 4.48 15.68 4.02
CA MET A 64 4.95 14.29 3.97
C MET A 64 5.78 14.01 2.71
N ALA A 65 5.30 14.45 1.54
CA ALA A 65 6.02 14.25 0.29
C ALA A 65 7.38 14.97 0.28
N ALA A 66 7.44 16.19 0.84
CA ALA A 66 8.69 16.95 0.99
C ALA A 66 9.66 16.26 1.97
N ASP A 67 9.17 15.75 3.09
CA ASP A 67 9.98 15.04 4.08
C ASP A 67 10.55 13.73 3.54
N VAL A 68 9.75 12.97 2.78
CA VAL A 68 10.21 11.75 2.09
C VAL A 68 11.32 12.09 1.09
N GLN A 69 11.14 13.13 0.28
CA GLN A 69 12.15 13.57 -0.69
C GLN A 69 13.46 13.94 0.03
N ALA A 70 13.38 14.73 1.09
CA ALA A 70 14.55 15.15 1.87
C ALA A 70 15.26 14.00 2.59
N ALA A 71 14.56 12.90 2.88
CA ALA A 71 15.12 11.72 3.54
C ALA A 71 15.79 10.72 2.58
N ILE A 72 15.61 10.89 1.27
CA ILE A 72 16.13 10.01 0.22
C ILE A 72 17.27 10.69 -0.58
N GLU A 73 17.36 12.01 -0.54
CA GLU A 73 18.49 12.80 -1.09
C GLU A 73 19.73 12.77 -0.17
#